data_AF-A0A1Z4JGA0-F1
#
_entry.id   AF-A0A1Z4JGA0-F1
#
_cell.length_a   1.000
_cell.length_b   1.000
_cell.length_c   1.000
_cell.angle_alpha   90.00
_cell.angle_beta   90.00
_cell.angle_gamma   90.00
#
_symmetry.space_group_name_H-M   'P 1'
#
loop_
_entity.id
_entity.type
_entity.pdbx_description
1 polymer ?
#
loop_
_entity_poly.entity_id
_entity_poly.type
_entity_poly.pdbx_seq_one_letter_code
_entity_poly.pdbx_strand_id
1 'polypeptide(L)'
;MLNDDRITPLSIALTLWDMGIVSEQCLIAWADAQILAQEKPAYDLLEIATKGAAVCLKQGVIETAQISLNDSEEFFIRAYLLALECDRSAESFIIWASSNCFGSAEIPEGLLAYHLEHLYYDCEDVDAAIALLRIELPKLMPRCESFAAPLLEQVSGLELCV
;
A
#
# COMPACT_ATOMS: atom_id res chain seq x y z
N MET A 1 14.26 9.54 -3.56
CA MET A 1 13.54 10.76 -3.95
C MET A 1 12.83 10.49 -5.25
N LEU A 2 11.51 10.38 -5.19
CA LEU A 2 10.64 10.14 -6.33
C LEU A 2 10.45 11.45 -7.11
N ASN A 3 11.42 11.84 -7.93
CA ASN A 3 11.26 12.91 -8.93
C ASN A 3 11.05 12.22 -10.29
N ASP A 4 9.84 11.70 -10.48
CA ASP A 4 9.37 11.21 -11.78
C ASP A 4 8.07 11.97 -12.08
N ASP A 5 8.05 12.75 -13.18
CA ASP A 5 6.89 13.53 -13.63
C ASP A 5 5.65 12.65 -13.92
N ARG A 6 5.78 11.32 -13.77
CA ARG A 6 4.73 10.30 -13.89
C ARG A 6 3.98 10.01 -12.59
N ILE A 7 4.44 10.51 -11.44
CA ILE A 7 3.75 10.32 -10.16
C ILE A 7 2.67 11.39 -10.04
N THR A 8 1.42 10.94 -10.09
CA THR A 8 0.22 11.75 -9.97
C THR A 8 -0.65 11.19 -8.86
N PRO A 9 -1.59 11.96 -8.30
CA PRO A 9 -2.57 11.42 -7.35
C PRO A 9 -3.28 10.17 -7.88
N LEU A 10 -3.59 10.11 -9.19
CA LEU A 10 -4.24 8.95 -9.78
C LEU A 10 -3.31 7.73 -9.85
N SER A 11 -2.01 7.89 -10.18
CA SER A 11 -1.09 6.74 -10.17
C SER A 11 -0.89 6.20 -8.76
N ILE A 12 -0.85 7.06 -7.74
CA ILE A 12 -0.82 6.63 -6.33
C ILE A 12 -2.09 5.87 -5.98
N ALA A 13 -3.27 6.41 -6.29
CA ALA A 13 -4.56 5.77 -5.99
C ALA A 13 -4.70 4.40 -6.67
N LEU A 14 -4.27 4.28 -7.92
CA LEU A 14 -4.24 3.01 -8.66
C LEU A 14 -3.25 2.01 -8.04
N THR A 15 -2.12 2.47 -7.52
CA THR A 15 -1.13 1.63 -6.84
C THR A 15 -1.72 1.07 -5.54
N LEU A 16 -2.36 1.92 -4.73
CA LEU A 16 -3.01 1.49 -3.48
C LEU A 16 -4.17 0.52 -3.71
N TRP A 17 -4.91 0.70 -4.81
CA TRP A 17 -5.94 -0.25 -5.25
C TRP A 17 -5.35 -1.61 -5.64
N ASP A 18 -4.25 -1.62 -6.39
CA ASP A 18 -3.53 -2.84 -6.78
C ASP A 18 -3.02 -3.64 -5.58
N MET A 19 -2.49 -2.92 -4.59
CA MET A 19 -2.06 -3.46 -3.31
C MET A 19 -3.21 -4.04 -2.47
N GLY A 20 -4.47 -3.83 -2.89
CA GLY A 20 -5.67 -4.23 -2.14
C GLY A 20 -5.95 -3.37 -0.91
N ILE A 21 -5.27 -2.22 -0.77
CA ILE A 21 -5.47 -1.26 0.32
C ILE A 21 -6.69 -0.38 0.05
N VAL A 22 -7.11 -0.26 -1.20
CA VAL A 22 -8.27 0.53 -1.62
C VAL A 22 -9.20 -0.36 -2.41
N SER A 23 -10.48 -0.39 -2.05
CA SER A 23 -11.48 -1.09 -2.86
C SER A 23 -11.76 -0.35 -4.17
N GLU A 24 -12.23 -1.06 -5.20
CA GLU A 24 -12.62 -0.42 -6.46
C GLU A 24 -13.72 0.63 -6.24
N GLN A 25 -14.65 0.39 -5.31
CA GLN A 25 -15.71 1.35 -4.98
C GLN A 25 -15.15 2.63 -4.35
N CYS A 26 -14.19 2.50 -3.43
CA CYS A 26 -13.53 3.67 -2.81
C CYS A 26 -12.72 4.45 -3.84
N LEU A 27 -12.04 3.77 -4.78
CA LEU A 27 -11.31 4.42 -5.87
C LEU A 27 -12.26 5.19 -6.81
N ILE A 28 -13.39 4.60 -7.18
CA ILE A 28 -14.42 5.26 -8.01
C ILE A 28 -14.99 6.49 -7.29
N ALA A 29 -15.36 6.35 -6.01
CA ALA A 29 -15.91 7.46 -5.22
C ALA A 29 -14.89 8.61 -5.08
N TRP A 30 -13.61 8.27 -4.91
CA TRP A 30 -12.54 9.27 -4.91
C TRP A 30 -12.39 9.94 -6.28
N ALA A 31 -12.42 9.19 -7.38
CA ALA A 31 -12.35 9.74 -8.73
C ALA A 31 -13.52 10.71 -9.00
N ASP A 32 -14.74 10.36 -8.59
CA ASP A 32 -15.92 11.23 -8.66
C ASP A 32 -15.70 12.55 -7.89
N ALA A 33 -15.16 12.48 -6.68
CA ALA A 33 -14.85 13.67 -5.89
C ALA A 33 -13.80 14.56 -6.58
N GLN A 34 -12.77 13.97 -7.19
CA GLN A 34 -11.76 14.71 -7.96
C GLN A 34 -12.35 15.36 -9.22
N ILE A 35 -13.26 14.67 -9.91
CA ILE A 35 -13.99 15.21 -11.08
C ILE A 35 -14.81 16.44 -10.69
N LEU A 36 -15.56 16.36 -9.58
CA LEU A 36 -16.40 17.47 -9.12
C LEU A 36 -15.59 18.68 -8.63
N ALA A 37 -14.35 18.46 -8.18
CA ALA A 37 -13.47 19.51 -7.68
C ALA A 37 -12.73 20.30 -8.79
N GLN A 38 -12.78 19.83 -10.04
CA GLN A 38 -11.99 20.39 -11.15
C GLN A 38 -12.90 20.92 -12.26
N GLU A 39 -12.60 22.11 -12.78
CA GLU A 39 -13.33 22.68 -13.93
C GLU A 39 -13.12 21.86 -15.22
N LYS A 40 -11.92 21.28 -15.36
CA LYS A 40 -11.55 20.40 -16.47
C LYS A 40 -10.88 19.13 -15.94
N PRO A 41 -11.66 18.11 -15.56
CA PRO A 41 -11.15 16.84 -15.06
C PRO A 41 -10.27 16.12 -16.09
N ALA A 42 -9.29 15.37 -15.60
CA ALA A 42 -8.49 14.48 -16.44
C ALA A 42 -9.37 13.38 -17.07
N TYR A 43 -9.08 13.01 -18.31
CA TYR A 43 -9.82 11.96 -19.02
C TYR A 43 -9.80 10.63 -18.29
N ASP A 44 -8.64 10.25 -17.74
CA ASP A 44 -8.49 9.00 -17.00
C ASP A 44 -9.42 8.91 -15.79
N LEU A 45 -9.66 10.02 -15.07
CA LEU A 45 -10.61 10.04 -13.95
C LEU A 45 -12.03 9.72 -14.42
N LEU A 46 -12.45 10.28 -15.56
CA LEU A 46 -13.77 10.03 -16.14
C LEU A 46 -13.95 8.57 -16.55
N GLU A 47 -12.91 7.98 -17.14
CA GLU A 47 -12.90 6.57 -17.52
C GLU A 47 -13.00 5.66 -16.29
N ILE A 48 -12.20 5.91 -15.26
CA ILE A 48 -12.23 5.17 -13.99
C ILE A 48 -13.62 5.24 -13.34
N ALA A 49 -14.17 6.45 -13.20
CA ALA A 49 -15.49 6.64 -12.58
C ALA A 49 -16.61 5.90 -13.34
N THR A 50 -16.49 5.81 -14.66
CA THR A 50 -17.53 5.21 -15.51
C THR A 50 -17.41 3.68 -15.61
N LYS A 51 -16.18 3.15 -15.72
CA LYS A 51 -15.93 1.75 -16.10
C LYS A 51 -15.26 0.92 -15.00
N GLY A 52 -14.65 1.57 -14.01
CA GLY A 52 -13.81 0.93 -13.01
C GLY A 52 -12.36 0.72 -13.48
N ALA A 53 -11.44 0.68 -12.52
CA ALA A 53 -10.00 0.60 -12.76
C ALA A 53 -9.57 -0.69 -13.46
N ALA A 54 -10.16 -1.82 -13.06
CA ALA A 54 -9.82 -3.12 -13.64
C ALA A 54 -10.11 -3.17 -15.14
N VAL A 55 -11.24 -2.61 -15.56
CA VAL A 55 -11.64 -2.56 -16.97
C VAL A 55 -10.74 -1.60 -17.74
N CYS A 56 -10.49 -0.41 -17.18
CA CYS A 56 -9.69 0.63 -17.80
C CYS A 56 -8.24 0.17 -18.10
N LEU A 57 -7.59 -0.44 -17.11
CA LEU A 57 -6.23 -0.95 -17.25
C LEU A 57 -6.17 -2.11 -18.25
N LYS A 58 -7.13 -3.04 -18.20
CA LYS A 58 -7.18 -4.18 -19.12
C LYS A 58 -7.38 -3.77 -20.58
N GLN A 59 -8.15 -2.71 -20.83
CA GLN A 59 -8.41 -2.21 -22.18
C GLN A 59 -7.37 -1.20 -22.67
N GLY A 60 -6.50 -0.70 -21.79
CA GLY A 60 -5.51 0.33 -22.12
C GLY A 60 -6.17 1.67 -22.51
N VAL A 61 -7.29 2.01 -21.89
CA VAL A 61 -8.03 3.26 -22.19
C VAL A 61 -7.59 4.45 -21.34
N ILE A 62 -6.78 4.22 -20.31
CA ILE A 62 -6.17 5.26 -19.48
C ILE A 62 -4.66 5.30 -19.73
N GLU A 63 -4.07 6.49 -19.66
CA GLU A 63 -2.62 6.67 -19.82
C GLU A 63 -1.88 6.52 -18.49
N THR A 64 -2.55 6.82 -17.38
CA THR A 64 -1.97 6.76 -16.04
C THR A 64 -1.69 5.31 -15.64
N ALA A 65 -0.42 5.01 -15.41
CA ALA A 65 0.04 3.72 -14.93
C ALA A 65 0.23 3.71 -13.40
N GLN A 66 0.16 2.51 -12.81
CA GLN A 66 0.54 2.28 -11.42
C GLN A 66 2.03 2.57 -11.21
N ILE A 67 2.40 2.93 -9.98
CA ILE A 67 3.78 3.10 -9.56
C ILE A 67 4.37 1.71 -9.32
N SER A 68 5.54 1.44 -9.90
CA SER A 68 6.29 0.23 -9.61
C SER A 68 6.98 0.37 -8.26
N LEU A 69 6.40 -0.21 -7.22
CA LEU A 69 7.01 -0.30 -5.90
C LEU A 69 7.91 -1.53 -5.80
N ASN A 70 9.02 -1.42 -5.07
CA ASN A 70 9.74 -2.60 -4.59
C ASN A 70 9.18 -3.09 -3.24
N ASP A 71 9.60 -4.28 -2.82
CA ASP A 71 9.10 -4.93 -1.60
C ASP A 71 9.23 -4.05 -0.34
N SER A 72 10.33 -3.28 -0.21
CA SER A 72 10.52 -2.35 0.91
C SER A 72 9.54 -1.18 0.87
N GLU A 73 9.28 -0.63 -0.31
CA GLU A 73 8.36 0.49 -0.50
C GLU A 73 6.93 0.08 -0.18
N GLU A 74 6.49 -1.10 -0.65
CA GLU A 74 5.19 -1.66 -0.28
C GLU A 74 5.12 -1.96 1.23
N PHE A 75 6.20 -2.52 1.81
CA PHE A 75 6.31 -2.76 3.25
C PHE A 75 6.11 -1.46 4.03
N PHE A 76 6.75 -0.36 3.64
CA PHE A 76 6.63 0.93 4.33
C PHE A 76 5.20 1.47 4.31
N ILE A 77 4.50 1.34 3.19
CA ILE A 77 3.10 1.78 3.09
C ILE A 77 2.21 0.93 3.99
N ARG A 78 2.32 -0.41 3.90
CA ARG A 78 1.51 -1.31 4.72
C ARG A 78 1.79 -1.17 6.21
N ALA A 79 3.06 -1.04 6.59
CA ALA A 79 3.49 -0.81 7.97
C ALA A 79 2.95 0.52 8.52
N TYR A 80 2.99 1.58 7.71
CA TYR A 80 2.49 2.89 8.11
C TYR A 80 0.98 2.91 8.36
N LEU A 81 0.23 2.10 7.59
CA LEU A 81 -1.22 1.98 7.72
C LEU A 81 -1.66 0.90 8.72
N LEU A 82 -0.72 0.15 9.30
CA LEU A 82 -1.01 -0.99 10.14
C LEU A 82 -1.65 -0.57 11.47
N ALA A 83 -2.80 -1.15 11.81
CA ALA A 83 -3.35 -1.11 13.16
C ALA A 83 -2.61 -2.11 14.08
N LEU A 84 -1.40 -1.76 14.52
CA LEU A 84 -0.48 -2.67 15.24
C LEU A 84 -1.06 -3.27 16.54
N GLU A 85 -1.99 -2.57 17.18
CA GLU A 85 -2.68 -3.04 18.40
C GLU A 85 -3.80 -4.05 18.11
N CYS A 86 -4.20 -4.23 16.85
CA CYS A 86 -5.19 -5.22 16.43
C CYS A 86 -4.51 -6.51 16.00
N ASP A 87 -4.67 -7.58 16.78
CA ASP A 87 -4.01 -8.88 16.50
C ASP A 87 -4.31 -9.38 15.08
N ARG A 88 -5.56 -9.27 14.62
CA ARG A 88 -5.94 -9.68 13.25
C ARG A 88 -5.23 -8.87 12.16
N SER A 89 -5.05 -7.57 12.40
CA SER A 89 -4.35 -6.68 11.46
C SER A 89 -2.84 -7.01 11.45
N ALA A 90 -2.25 -7.18 12.63
CA ALA A 90 -0.86 -7.61 12.80
C ALA A 90 -0.59 -8.98 12.15
N GLU A 91 -1.46 -9.97 12.37
CA GLU A 91 -1.37 -11.29 11.76
C GLU A 91 -1.46 -11.23 10.23
N SER A 92 -2.42 -10.47 9.69
CA SER A 92 -2.57 -10.29 8.24
C SER A 92 -1.31 -9.65 7.62
N PHE A 93 -0.70 -8.69 8.31
CA PHE A 93 0.56 -8.08 7.90
C PHE A 93 1.73 -9.08 7.97
N ILE A 94 1.81 -9.90 9.02
CA ILE A 94 2.85 -10.94 9.16
C ILE A 94 2.78 -11.93 8.00
N ILE A 95 1.58 -12.40 7.64
CA ILE A 95 1.37 -13.31 6.51
C ILE A 95 1.85 -12.68 5.20
N TRP A 96 1.57 -11.40 5.00
CA TRP A 96 1.99 -10.65 3.81
C TRP A 96 3.50 -10.32 3.80
N ALA A 97 4.12 -10.05 4.95
CA ALA A 97 5.55 -9.68 5.06
C ALA A 97 6.48 -10.91 4.96
N SER A 98 6.13 -12.00 5.63
CA SER A 98 6.45 -13.37 5.14
C SER A 98 5.93 -13.47 3.71
N SER A 99 6.16 -14.44 2.85
CA SER A 99 5.70 -14.39 1.43
C SER A 99 6.31 -13.29 0.53
N ASN A 100 6.28 -11.98 0.86
CA ASN A 100 6.71 -10.91 -0.05
C ASN A 100 8.06 -10.26 0.28
N CYS A 101 8.49 -10.21 1.55
CA CYS A 101 9.72 -9.48 1.94
C CYS A 101 10.94 -10.38 2.20
N PHE A 102 10.94 -11.63 1.71
CA PHE A 102 12.00 -12.61 1.95
C PHE A 102 13.33 -12.35 1.21
N GLY A 103 13.35 -11.44 0.24
CA GLY A 103 14.44 -11.34 -0.74
C GLY A 103 15.76 -10.78 -0.20
N SER A 104 15.78 -10.15 0.98
CA SER A 104 17.01 -9.52 1.49
C SER A 104 17.04 -9.44 3.01
N ALA A 105 17.65 -10.43 3.67
CA ALA A 105 17.99 -10.35 5.09
C ALA A 105 19.07 -9.27 5.38
N GLU A 106 19.56 -8.57 4.36
CA GLU A 106 20.55 -7.50 4.46
C GLU A 106 19.93 -6.14 4.78
N ILE A 107 18.61 -6.00 4.64
CA ILE A 107 17.87 -4.78 4.99
C ILE A 107 16.95 -5.01 6.20
N PRO A 108 16.70 -3.99 7.05
CA PRO A 108 15.98 -4.17 8.32
C PRO A 108 14.58 -4.79 8.19
N GLU A 109 13.81 -4.38 7.18
CA GLU A 109 12.47 -4.87 6.89
C GLU A 109 12.48 -6.34 6.42
N GLY A 110 13.48 -6.74 5.63
CA GLY A 110 13.64 -8.13 5.20
C GLY A 110 14.12 -9.04 6.33
N LEU A 111 14.99 -8.53 7.22
CA LEU A 111 15.38 -9.27 8.43
C LEU A 111 14.20 -9.47 9.38
N LEU A 112 13.36 -8.45 9.55
CA LEU A 112 12.12 -8.57 10.32
C LEU A 112 11.19 -9.61 9.69
N ALA A 113 10.94 -9.52 8.39
CA ALA A 113 10.11 -10.48 7.66
C ALA A 113 10.61 -11.93 7.79
N TYR A 114 11.92 -12.16 7.72
CA TYR A 114 12.53 -13.46 7.95
C TYR A 114 12.21 -14.02 9.34
N HIS A 115 12.37 -13.21 10.40
CA HIS A 115 12.06 -13.68 11.75
C HIS A 115 10.56 -13.90 11.98
N LEU A 116 9.72 -13.05 11.39
CA LEU A 116 8.26 -13.20 11.46
C LEU A 116 7.81 -14.49 10.77
N GLU A 117 8.38 -14.80 9.60
CA GLU A 117 8.07 -16.05 8.92
C GLU A 117 8.51 -17.25 9.75
N HIS A 118 9.75 -17.26 10.25
CA HIS A 118 10.23 -18.37 11.07
C HIS A 118 9.33 -18.63 12.28
N LEU A 119 8.87 -17.57 12.97
CA LEU A 119 7.95 -17.72 14.09
C LEU A 119 6.57 -18.20 13.65
N TYR A 120 6.02 -17.63 12.57
CA TYR A 120 4.66 -17.91 12.13
C TYR A 120 4.52 -19.28 11.45
N TYR A 121 5.44 -19.66 10.57
CA TYR A 121 5.34 -20.86 9.74
C TYR A 121 6.17 -22.03 10.29
N ASP A 122 7.42 -21.83 10.70
CA ASP A 122 8.25 -22.94 11.20
C ASP A 122 7.93 -23.30 12.66
N CYS A 123 7.70 -22.29 13.50
CA CYS A 123 7.42 -22.49 14.92
C CYS A 123 5.92 -22.60 15.24
N GLU A 124 5.04 -22.22 14.29
CA GLU A 124 3.59 -22.11 14.49
C GLU A 124 3.21 -21.24 15.71
N ASP A 125 4.05 -20.26 16.07
CA ASP A 125 3.90 -19.40 17.25
C ASP A 125 3.46 -17.98 16.84
N VAL A 126 2.16 -17.85 16.55
CA VAL A 126 1.53 -16.61 16.10
C VAL A 126 1.66 -15.49 17.15
N ASP A 127 1.51 -15.83 18.44
CA ASP A 127 1.60 -14.86 19.54
C ASP A 127 3.03 -14.29 19.63
N ALA A 128 4.06 -15.13 19.50
CA ALA A 128 5.45 -14.67 19.47
C ALA A 128 5.75 -13.81 18.23
N ALA A 129 5.20 -14.17 17.06
CA ALA A 129 5.36 -13.37 15.85
C ALA A 129 4.73 -11.96 16.01
N ILE A 130 3.52 -11.88 16.56
CA ILE A 130 2.85 -10.60 16.87
C ILE A 130 3.66 -9.80 17.90
N ALA A 131 4.15 -10.45 18.95
CA ALA A 131 4.98 -9.80 19.96
C ALA A 131 6.27 -9.24 19.35
N LEU A 132 6.93 -9.99 18.47
CA LEU A 132 8.13 -9.54 17.76
C LEU A 132 7.82 -8.34 16.86
N LEU A 133 6.72 -8.39 16.08
CA LEU A 133 6.30 -7.28 15.22
C LEU A 133 6.10 -6.00 16.05
N ARG A 134 5.43 -6.09 17.19
CA ARG A 134 5.19 -4.97 18.11
C ARG A 134 6.45 -4.36 18.69
N ILE A 135 7.52 -5.15 18.82
CA ILE A 135 8.82 -4.69 19.33
C ILE A 135 9.66 -4.05 18.22
N GLU A 136 9.72 -4.67 17.05
CA GLU A 136 10.65 -4.28 15.99
C GLU A 136 10.08 -3.23 15.04
N LEU A 137 8.79 -3.30 14.69
CA LEU A 137 8.18 -2.38 13.74
C LEU A 137 8.30 -0.90 14.18
N PRO A 138 8.10 -0.53 15.47
CA PRO A 138 8.30 0.85 15.93
C PRO A 138 9.69 1.42 15.63
N LYS A 139 10.73 0.57 15.54
CA LYS A 139 12.10 0.99 15.21
C LYS A 139 12.25 1.33 13.72
N LEU A 140 11.40 0.76 12.87
CA LEU A 140 11.35 1.01 11.43
C LEU A 140 10.38 2.13 11.05
N MET A 141 9.49 2.53 11.95
CA MET A 141 8.47 3.55 11.68
C MET A 141 9.01 4.85 11.11
N PRO A 142 10.15 5.43 11.57
CA PRO A 142 10.67 6.64 10.95
C PRO A 142 10.93 6.52 9.44
N ARG A 143 11.36 5.34 8.97
CA ARG A 143 11.53 5.07 7.54
C ARG A 143 10.19 4.92 6.84
N CYS A 144 9.25 4.19 7.46
CA CYS A 144 7.90 3.99 6.95
C CYS A 144 7.18 5.33 6.75
N GLU A 145 7.20 6.19 7.78
CA GLU A 145 6.61 7.53 7.75
C GLU A 145 7.26 8.41 6.67
N SER A 146 8.60 8.42 6.59
CA SER A 146 9.32 9.25 5.61
C SER A 146 9.00 8.91 4.16
N PHE A 147 8.57 7.67 3.89
CA PHE A 147 8.20 7.21 2.56
C PHE A 147 6.69 7.31 2.31
N ALA A 148 5.88 6.75 3.21
CA ALA A 148 4.45 6.58 3.00
C ALA A 148 3.65 7.87 3.17
N ALA A 149 3.99 8.71 4.15
CA ALA A 149 3.18 9.91 4.44
C ALA A 149 3.09 10.88 3.24
N PRO A 150 4.20 11.25 2.56
CA PRO A 150 4.13 12.14 1.39
C PRO A 150 3.36 11.55 0.19
N LEU A 151 3.30 10.22 0.07
CA LEU A 151 2.50 9.56 -0.97
C LEU A 151 1.02 9.63 -0.62
N LEU A 152 0.66 9.31 0.62
CA LEU A 152 -0.73 9.27 1.08
C LEU A 152 -1.35 10.67 1.16
N GLU A 153 -0.57 11.71 1.46
CA GLU A 153 -1.02 13.10 1.43
C GLU A 153 -1.53 13.54 0.03
N GLN A 154 -0.95 13.00 -1.04
CA GLN A 154 -1.35 13.34 -2.42
C GLN A 154 -2.70 12.76 -2.83
N VAL A 155 -3.18 11.74 -2.12
CA VAL A 155 -4.48 11.10 -2.35
C VAL A 155 -5.45 11.37 -1.20
N SER A 156 -5.39 12.60 -0.65
CA SER A 156 -6.30 13.03 0.41
C SER A 156 -7.77 12.76 0.05
N GLY A 157 -8.53 12.25 1.02
CA GLY A 157 -9.93 11.86 0.85
C GLY A 157 -10.16 10.49 0.22
N LEU A 158 -9.11 9.75 -0.17
CA LEU A 158 -9.22 8.35 -0.58
C LEU A 158 -9.44 7.46 0.66
N GLU A 159 -10.53 6.71 0.67
CA GLU A 159 -10.85 5.79 1.76
C GLU A 159 -10.03 4.50 1.63
N LEU A 160 -9.38 4.10 2.73
CA LEU A 160 -8.48 2.95 2.81
C LEU A 160 -9.18 1.78 3.54
N CYS A 161 -8.96 0.56 3.06
CA CYS A 161 -9.48 -0.71 3.60
C CYS A 161 -8.48 -1.37 4.56
N VAL A 162 -8.03 -0.64 5.58
CA VAL A 162 -6.97 -1.06 6.53
C VAL A 162 -7.52 -1.50 7.88
#